data_AF-A0A9Y2NGB0-F1
#
_entry.id   AF-A0A9Y2NGB0-F1
#
_cell.length_a   1.000
_cell.length_b   1.000
_cell.length_c   1.000
_cell.angle_alpha   90.00
_cell.angle_beta   90.00
_cell.angle_gamma   90.00
#
_symmetry.space_group_name_H-M   'P 1'
#
loop_
_entity.id
_entity.type
_entity.pdbx_description
1 polymer ?
#
loop_
_entity_poly.entity_id
_entity_poly.type
_entity_poly.pdbx_seq_one_letter_code
_entity_poly.pdbx_strand_id
1 'polypeptide(L)'
;MPTYRALVRGKFDRPTQVIREKLLSALGPGEDVAGQLFSPEGTLTYSHHLGGFSFRVALDVAPGDDATRRAHDTAELMAMELLEREGYPYRDLTVSSTCMDDIRIKRR
;
A
#
# COMPACT_ATOMS: atom_id res chain seq x y z
N MET A 1 -13.13 8.08 15.18
CA MET A 1 -12.95 7.10 14.09
C MET A 1 -11.59 6.47 14.33
N PRO A 2 -11.49 5.14 14.55
CA PRO A 2 -10.20 4.49 14.70
C PRO A 2 -9.35 4.66 13.44
N THR A 3 -8.06 4.92 13.65
CA THR A 3 -7.10 5.01 12.54
C THR A 3 -6.46 3.65 12.32
N TYR A 4 -6.53 3.16 11.09
CA TYR A 4 -5.91 1.94 10.63
C TYR A 4 -4.68 2.25 9.78
N ARG A 5 -3.58 1.55 10.05
CA ARG A 5 -2.43 1.50 9.15
C ARG A 5 -2.53 0.23 8.33
N ALA A 6 -2.86 0.36 7.05
CA ALA A 6 -3.03 -0.76 6.13
C ALA A 6 -1.84 -0.88 5.17
N LEU A 7 -1.41 -2.11 4.96
CA LEU A 7 -0.31 -2.51 4.11
C LEU A 7 -0.82 -3.53 3.10
N VAL A 8 -0.88 -3.11 1.85
CA VAL A 8 -1.13 -3.97 0.70
C VAL A 8 0.22 -4.40 0.13
N ARG A 9 0.37 -5.69 -0.16
CA ARG A 9 1.55 -6.24 -0.85
C ARG A 9 1.08 -6.91 -2.13
N GLY A 10 1.92 -6.87 -3.16
CA GLY A 10 1.62 -7.52 -4.42
C GLY A 10 2.87 -7.72 -5.27
N LYS A 11 2.67 -8.32 -6.45
CA LYS A 11 3.71 -8.48 -7.46
C LYS A 11 3.31 -7.77 -8.74
N PHE A 12 4.29 -7.22 -9.45
CA PHE A 12 4.05 -6.75 -10.81
C PHE A 12 3.83 -7.96 -11.74
N ASP A 13 2.76 -7.93 -12.53
CA ASP A 13 2.44 -9.02 -13.44
C ASP A 13 3.08 -8.80 -14.81
N ARG A 14 4.28 -9.38 -14.98
CA ARG A 14 5.04 -9.38 -16.26
C ARG A 14 5.04 -8.01 -16.96
N PRO A 15 5.50 -6.93 -16.29
CA PRO A 15 5.49 -5.59 -16.88
C PRO A 15 6.32 -5.57 -18.16
N THR A 16 5.79 -4.90 -19.20
CA THR A 16 6.50 -4.68 -20.46
C THR A 16 7.75 -3.83 -20.23
N GLN A 17 8.69 -3.82 -21.18
CA GLN A 17 9.92 -3.04 -21.06
C GLN A 17 9.64 -1.55 -20.77
N VAL A 18 8.66 -0.97 -21.46
CA VAL A 18 8.24 0.42 -21.27
C VAL A 18 7.75 0.69 -19.84
N ILE A 19 6.94 -0.22 -19.29
CA ILE A 19 6.44 -0.09 -17.91
C ILE A 19 7.56 -0.27 -16.89
N ARG A 20 8.50 -1.19 -17.16
CA ARG A 20 9.69 -1.38 -16.32
C ARG A 20 10.54 -0.11 -16.28
N GLU A 21 10.78 0.52 -17.43
CA GLU A 21 11.51 1.78 -17.51
C GLU A 21 10.79 2.89 -16.74
N LYS A 22 9.46 3.02 -16.90
CA LYS A 22 8.64 3.97 -16.13
C LYS A 22 8.78 3.77 -14.62
N LEU A 23 8.64 2.52 -14.13
CA LEU A 23 8.81 2.18 -12.71
C LEU A 23 10.22 2.51 -12.21
N LEU A 24 11.25 2.20 -12.99
CA LEU A 24 12.64 2.49 -12.63
C LEU A 24 12.95 3.99 -12.63
N SER A 25 12.37 4.78 -13.54
CA SER A 25 12.50 6.23 -13.54
C SER A 25 11.77 6.91 -12.38
N ALA A 26 10.69 6.29 -11.87
CA ALA A 26 9.98 6.78 -10.70
C ALA A 26 10.71 6.51 -9.38
N LEU A 27 11.64 5.55 -9.34
CA LEU A 27 12.59 5.36 -8.24
C LEU A 27 13.64 6.47 -8.27
N GLY A 28 13.33 7.64 -7.70
CA GLY A 28 14.26 8.75 -7.59
C GLY A 28 15.54 8.39 -6.80
N PRO A 29 16.65 9.16 -6.97
CA PRO A 29 17.88 8.94 -6.21
C PRO A 29 17.64 9.23 -4.71
N GLY A 30 17.52 8.18 -3.91
CA GLY A 30 17.37 8.28 -2.44
C GLY A 30 15.99 7.90 -1.87
N GLU A 31 15.05 7.44 -2.71
CA GLU A 31 13.69 7.03 -2.29
C GLU A 31 13.64 5.71 -1.48
N ASP A 32 14.78 5.13 -1.11
CA ASP A 32 14.84 3.90 -0.29
C ASP A 32 14.29 4.14 1.15
N VAL A 33 14.27 5.40 1.62
CA VAL A 33 13.89 5.75 3.01
C VAL A 33 12.52 6.42 3.11
N ALA A 34 12.05 7.15 2.09
CA ALA A 34 10.74 7.82 2.10
C ALA A 34 9.55 6.84 2.05
N GLY A 35 9.79 5.62 1.55
CA GLY A 35 8.78 4.60 1.32
C GLY A 35 8.17 3.94 2.57
N GLN A 36 8.68 4.19 3.77
CA GLN A 36 8.18 3.51 4.98
C GLN A 36 7.00 4.22 5.66
N LEU A 37 6.59 5.38 5.17
CA LEU A 37 5.53 6.18 5.79
C LEU A 37 4.14 5.72 5.34
N PHE A 38 3.20 5.69 6.28
CA PHE A 38 1.77 5.55 5.98
C PHE A 38 1.21 6.95 5.76
N SER A 39 0.82 7.26 4.52
CA SER A 39 0.15 8.52 4.18
C SER A 39 -1.35 8.31 3.99
N PRO A 40 -2.19 9.35 4.13
CA PRO A 40 -3.63 9.25 3.82
C PRO A 40 -3.90 8.95 2.35
N GLU A 41 -3.05 9.46 1.45
CA GLU A 41 -3.18 9.25 -0.01
C GLU A 41 -2.62 7.89 -0.47
N GLY A 42 -1.86 7.24 0.40
CA GLY A 42 -1.16 6.01 0.13
C GLY A 42 0.22 6.22 -0.50
N THR A 43 1.16 5.36 -0.13
CA THR A 43 2.53 5.40 -0.63
C THR A 43 2.90 4.06 -1.24
N LEU A 44 3.10 4.04 -2.56
CA LEU A 44 3.58 2.87 -3.31
C LEU A 44 5.10 2.78 -3.21
N THR A 45 5.60 1.58 -2.95
CA THR A 45 7.03 1.29 -2.79
C THR A 45 7.40 -0.03 -3.41
N TYR A 46 8.58 -0.09 -4.00
CA TYR A 46 9.11 -1.27 -4.65
C TYR A 46 10.63 -1.14 -4.81
N SER A 47 11.30 -2.26 -5.00
CA SER A 47 12.74 -2.27 -5.27
C SER A 47 13.02 -2.22 -6.76
N HIS A 48 14.25 -1.86 -7.14
CA HIS A 48 14.74 -1.90 -8.52
C HIS A 48 14.63 -3.30 -9.19
N HIS A 49 14.57 -4.38 -8.42
CA HIS A 49 14.34 -5.72 -8.96
C HIS A 49 12.91 -5.96 -9.48
N LEU A 50 11.96 -5.08 -9.15
CA LEU A 50 10.54 -5.19 -9.51
C LEU A 50 9.91 -6.56 -9.16
N GLY A 51 10.44 -7.26 -8.16
CA GLY A 51 9.94 -8.57 -7.72
C GLY A 51 8.64 -8.50 -6.91
N GLY A 52 8.32 -7.31 -6.39
CA GLY A 52 7.12 -7.04 -5.61
C GLY A 52 7.03 -5.57 -5.23
N PHE A 53 5.85 -5.18 -4.77
CA PHE A 53 5.57 -3.85 -4.27
C PHE A 53 4.80 -3.92 -2.94
N SER A 54 4.84 -2.81 -2.22
CA SER A 54 3.97 -2.54 -1.09
C SER A 54 3.33 -1.17 -1.21
N PHE A 55 2.06 -1.10 -0.87
CA PHE A 55 1.30 0.15 -0.76
C PHE A 55 0.87 0.34 0.70
N ARG A 56 1.25 1.46 1.29
CA ARG A 56 1.01 1.80 2.71
C ARG A 56 0.06 2.97 2.80
N VAL A 57 -1.04 2.80 3.52
CA VAL A 57 -2.06 3.86 3.67
C VAL A 57 -2.58 3.95 5.10
N ALA A 58 -2.78 5.19 5.57
CA ALA A 58 -3.45 5.48 6.83
C ALA A 58 -4.93 5.80 6.55
N LEU A 59 -5.84 5.05 7.16
CA LEU A 59 -7.28 5.14 6.93
C LEU A 59 -8.02 5.43 8.23
N ASP A 60 -8.86 6.46 8.22
CA ASP A 60 -9.83 6.68 9.29
C ASP A 60 -11.12 5.93 8.93
N VAL A 61 -11.47 4.94 9.75
CA VAL A 61 -12.62 4.07 9.49
C VAL A 61 -13.68 4.31 10.56
N ALA A 62 -14.95 4.28 10.17
CA ALA A 62 -16.04 4.31 11.14
C ALA A 62 -15.92 3.10 12.09
N PRO A 63 -16.17 3.26 13.40
CA PRO A 63 -16.15 2.15 14.34
C PRO A 63 -17.25 1.12 14.00
N GLY A 64 -17.02 -0.14 14.35
CA GLY A 64 -17.94 -1.25 14.09
C GLY A 64 -17.18 -2.57 14.01
N ASP A 65 -17.90 -3.69 14.14
CA ASP A 65 -17.31 -5.03 14.09
C ASP A 65 -16.67 -5.35 12.74
N ASP A 66 -17.09 -4.65 11.68
CA ASP A 66 -16.56 -4.76 10.32
C ASP A 66 -15.44 -3.74 10.01
N ALA A 67 -15.02 -2.90 10.97
CA ALA A 67 -14.06 -1.83 10.73
C ALA A 67 -12.73 -2.31 10.12
N THR A 68 -12.17 -3.43 10.61
CA THR A 68 -10.96 -4.02 10.04
C THR A 68 -11.16 -4.46 8.59
N ARG A 69 -12.29 -5.09 8.28
CA ARG A 69 -12.62 -5.52 6.91
C ARG A 69 -12.76 -4.30 5.99
N ARG A 70 -13.48 -3.27 6.42
CA ARG A 70 -13.59 -2.00 5.67
C ARG A 70 -12.22 -1.35 5.44
N ALA A 71 -11.32 -1.40 6.42
CA ALA A 71 -9.96 -0.92 6.24
C ALA A 71 -9.20 -1.72 5.16
N HIS A 72 -9.41 -3.04 5.09
CA HIS A 72 -8.80 -3.89 4.06
C HIS A 72 -9.35 -3.58 2.68
N ASP A 73 -10.68 -3.60 2.54
CA ASP A 73 -11.37 -3.36 1.27
C ASP A 73 -11.00 -1.97 0.69
N THR A 74 -10.98 -0.93 1.54
CA THR A 74 -10.57 0.42 1.11
C THR A 74 -9.09 0.47 0.72
N ALA A 75 -8.19 -0.14 1.49
CA ALA A 75 -6.77 -0.13 1.17
C ALA A 75 -6.46 -0.88 -0.14
N GLU A 76 -7.13 -2.01 -0.36
CA GLU A 76 -7.01 -2.78 -1.60
C GLU A 76 -7.50 -1.97 -2.80
N LEU A 77 -8.69 -1.36 -2.69
CA LEU A 77 -9.26 -0.54 -3.75
C LEU A 77 -8.33 0.63 -4.12
N MET A 78 -7.83 1.37 -3.13
CA MET A 78 -6.90 2.48 -3.38
C MET A 78 -5.60 2.02 -4.07
N ALA A 79 -5.08 0.85 -3.69
CA ALA A 79 -3.91 0.28 -4.34
C ALA A 79 -4.20 -0.09 -5.80
N MET A 80 -5.34 -0.75 -6.06
CA MET A 80 -5.78 -1.11 -7.41
C MET A 80 -5.97 0.12 -8.28
N GLU A 81 -6.71 1.13 -7.79
CA GLU A 81 -6.95 2.38 -8.53
C GLU A 81 -5.64 3.09 -8.90
N LEU A 82 -4.67 3.14 -7.98
CA LEU A 82 -3.36 3.73 -8.27
C LEU A 82 -2.60 2.93 -9.33
N LEU A 83 -2.56 1.60 -9.20
CA LEU A 83 -1.85 0.72 -10.13
C LEU A 83 -2.49 0.77 -11.53
N GLU A 84 -3.82 0.76 -11.61
CA GLU A 84 -4.58 0.86 -12.86
C GLU A 84 -4.40 2.22 -13.52
N ARG A 85 -4.51 3.32 -12.76
CA ARG A 85 -4.27 4.69 -13.25
C ARG A 85 -2.87 4.83 -13.85
N GLU A 86 -1.87 4.23 -13.21
CA GLU A 86 -0.49 4.28 -13.68
C GLU A 86 -0.16 3.26 -14.78
N GLY A 87 -1.06 2.31 -15.06
CA GLY A 87 -0.87 1.24 -16.03
C GLY A 87 0.11 0.16 -15.55
N TYR A 88 0.26 -0.02 -14.24
CA TYR A 88 1.13 -1.02 -13.65
C TYR A 88 0.39 -2.35 -13.50
N PRO A 89 0.75 -3.41 -14.26
CA PRO A 89 0.09 -4.69 -14.13
C PRO A 89 0.47 -5.32 -12.78
N TYR A 90 -0.50 -5.92 -12.09
CA TYR A 90 -0.32 -6.46 -10.75
C TYR A 90 -1.03 -7.80 -10.56
N ARG A 91 -0.59 -8.56 -9.55
CA ARG A 91 -1.18 -9.83 -9.12
C ARG A 91 -0.81 -10.14 -7.67
N ASP A 92 -1.38 -11.23 -7.15
CA ASP A 92 -1.09 -11.78 -5.83
C ASP A 92 -1.22 -10.73 -4.71
N LEU A 93 -2.30 -9.92 -4.75
CA LEU A 93 -2.54 -8.90 -3.72
C LEU A 93 -2.84 -9.55 -2.36
N THR A 94 -2.30 -8.96 -1.30
CA THR A 94 -2.59 -9.35 0.07
C THR A 94 -2.63 -8.11 0.94
N VAL A 95 -3.66 -7.99 1.77
CA VAL A 95 -3.85 -6.85 2.67
C VAL A 95 -3.64 -7.27 4.12
N SER A 96 -3.02 -6.39 4.89
CA SER A 96 -2.91 -6.49 6.34
C SER A 96 -3.11 -5.11 6.93
N SER A 97 -3.67 -5.01 8.14
CA SER A 97 -3.89 -3.73 8.80
C SER A 97 -3.68 -3.82 10.29
N THR A 98 -3.33 -2.70 10.89
CA THR A 98 -3.25 -2.57 12.35
C THR A 98 -4.07 -1.37 12.80
N CYS A 99 -5.00 -1.60 13.75
CA CYS A 99 -5.72 -0.55 14.44
C CYS A 99 -4.77 0.16 15.42
N MET A 100 -4.60 1.47 15.26
CA MET A 100 -3.67 2.24 16.11
C MET A 100 -4.22 2.48 17.52
N ASP A 101 -5.54 2.47 17.68
CA ASP A 101 -6.21 2.54 18.97
C ASP A 101 -5.96 1.27 19.81
N ASP A 102 -5.96 0.08 19.19
CA ASP A 102 -5.67 -1.18 19.88
C ASP A 102 -4.22 -1.26 20.40
N ILE A 103 -3.28 -0.68 19.66
CA ILE A 103 -1.87 -0.61 20.10
C ILE A 103 -1.73 0.29 21.33
N ARG A 104 -2.45 1.41 21.38
CA ARG A 104 -2.40 2.34 22.53
C ARG A 104 -2.86 1.66 23.82
N ILE A 105 -3.81 0.74 23.74
CA ILE A 105 -4.32 -0.01 24.90
C ILE A 105 -3.29 -1.05 25.40
N LYS A 106 -2.41 -1.56 24.54
CA LYS A 106 -1.45 -2.65 24.86
C LYS A 106 -0.05 -2.21 25.29
N ARG A 107 0.23 -0.91 25.44
CA ARG A 107 1.51 -0.45 26.01
C ARG A 107 1.49 -0.63 27.53
N ARG A 108 2.03 -1.76 28.01
CA ARG A 108 2.40 -1.99 29.41
C ARG A 108 3.92 -1.92 29.57
#